data_AF-A0A815ZEL3-F1
#
_entry.id   AF-A0A815ZEL3-F1
#
_cell.length_a   1.000
_cell.length_b   1.000
_cell.length_c   1.000
_cell.angle_alpha   90.00
_cell.angle_beta   90.00
_cell.angle_gamma   90.00
#
_symmetry.space_group_name_H-M   'P 1'
#
loop_
_entity.id
_entity.type
_entity.pdbx_description
1 polymer ?
#
loop_
_entity_poly.entity_id
_entity_poly.type
_entity_poly.pdbx_seq_one_letter_code
_entity_poly.pdbx_strand_id
1 'polypeptide(L)'
;MGHYIGLYQFGKEVMNRKNLSIYGTDRVCQFFGRNEPWTSFINQGNFQMQPIEPDRMIKLSENVSIKPLLVPHRGEYSDTVAYYVKGPNKTIFYCPDVDTWHKGWSIHITDVINSVDRAFLDSTFFSGDELPGRNINDVPHPTTVDTIKTLNGLENKVTLIHLNHTNPLYRDGKEREQCVKLGFDITQQGSTWQL
;
A
#
# COMPACT_ATOMS: atom_id res chain seq x y z
N MET A 1 -0.35 10.67 -0.25
CA MET A 1 -0.11 11.43 -1.52
C MET A 1 1.06 10.78 -2.27
N GLY A 2 0.90 10.40 -3.54
CA GLY A 2 2.03 9.96 -4.38
C GLY A 2 1.82 8.74 -5.29
N HIS A 3 0.74 7.97 -5.12
CA HIS A 3 0.62 6.65 -5.76
C HIS A 3 0.17 6.64 -7.25
N TYR A 4 -0.15 7.79 -7.84
CA TYR A 4 -0.68 7.83 -9.22
C TYR A 4 0.03 8.83 -10.16
N ILE A 5 0.80 9.80 -9.64
CA ILE A 5 1.40 10.85 -10.47
C ILE A 5 2.42 10.27 -11.47
N GLY A 6 3.07 9.16 -11.13
CA GLY A 6 3.94 8.42 -12.06
C GLY A 6 3.24 8.00 -13.36
N LEU A 7 1.90 7.86 -13.35
CA LEU A 7 1.13 7.55 -14.55
C LEU A 7 1.23 8.63 -15.63
N TYR A 8 1.53 9.89 -15.26
CA TYR A 8 1.69 10.98 -16.22
C TYR A 8 2.77 10.67 -17.28
N GLN A 9 3.80 9.90 -16.91
CA GLN A 9 4.88 9.49 -17.80
C GLN A 9 4.40 8.58 -18.96
N PHE A 10 3.23 7.95 -18.84
CA PHE A 10 2.63 7.14 -19.91
C PHE A 10 1.71 7.94 -20.83
N GLY A 11 1.46 9.21 -20.51
CA GLY A 11 0.63 10.12 -21.26
C GLY A 11 1.15 10.44 -22.66
N LYS A 12 0.28 11.04 -23.48
CA LYS A 12 0.57 11.37 -24.89
C LYS A 12 1.82 12.24 -25.08
N GLU A 13 2.11 13.13 -24.13
CA GLU A 13 3.24 14.08 -24.22
C GLU A 13 4.59 13.45 -23.90
N VAL A 14 4.60 12.23 -23.36
CA VAL A 14 5.82 11.52 -22.94
C VAL A 14 5.93 10.20 -23.71
N MET A 15 5.59 9.05 -23.12
CA MET A 15 5.72 7.77 -23.80
C MET A 15 4.59 7.50 -24.81
N ASN A 16 3.45 8.19 -24.68
CA ASN A 16 2.24 7.96 -25.45
C ASN A 16 1.83 6.47 -25.51
N ARG A 17 1.94 5.77 -24.38
CA ARG A 17 1.60 4.35 -24.30
C ARG A 17 0.10 4.15 -24.53
N LYS A 18 -0.25 3.28 -25.47
CA LYS A 18 -1.65 2.93 -25.76
C LYS A 18 -2.10 1.69 -24.99
N ASN A 19 -3.39 1.66 -24.67
CA ASN A 19 -4.08 0.53 -24.06
C ASN A 19 -3.44 0.05 -22.75
N LEU A 20 -2.96 0.98 -21.92
CA LEU A 20 -2.46 0.65 -20.58
C LEU A 20 -3.64 0.38 -19.66
N SER A 21 -3.78 -0.85 -19.17
CA SER A 21 -4.82 -1.22 -18.20
C SER A 21 -4.51 -0.58 -16.84
N ILE A 22 -5.47 0.17 -16.31
CA ILE A 22 -5.37 0.83 -15.00
C ILE A 22 -6.48 0.29 -14.11
N TYR A 23 -6.10 -0.49 -13.11
CA TYR A 23 -7.03 -1.08 -12.15
C TYR A 23 -7.22 -0.13 -10.96
N GLY A 24 -8.47 0.17 -10.62
CA GLY A 24 -8.80 1.05 -9.50
C GLY A 24 -10.26 0.89 -9.09
N THR A 25 -10.60 1.25 -7.85
CA THR A 25 -12.00 1.18 -7.39
C THR A 25 -12.86 2.14 -8.20
N ASP A 26 -14.18 1.99 -8.15
CA ASP A 26 -15.09 2.90 -8.86
C ASP A 26 -14.83 4.37 -8.54
N ARG A 27 -14.48 4.69 -7.29
CA ARG A 27 -14.14 6.06 -6.87
C ARG A 27 -12.82 6.54 -7.49
N VAL A 28 -11.82 5.68 -7.61
CA VAL A 28 -10.58 5.99 -8.34
C VAL A 28 -10.87 6.20 -9.84
N CYS A 29 -11.68 5.32 -10.45
CA CYS A 29 -12.09 5.46 -11.84
C CYS A 29 -12.84 6.77 -12.09
N GLN A 30 -13.75 7.16 -11.19
CA GLN A 30 -14.44 8.44 -11.24
C GLN A 30 -13.50 9.63 -11.06
N PHE A 31 -12.52 9.53 -10.14
CA PHE A 31 -11.51 10.56 -9.96
C PHE A 31 -10.72 10.78 -11.26
N PHE A 32 -10.24 9.71 -11.90
CA PHE A 32 -9.52 9.82 -13.18
C PHE A 32 -10.43 10.34 -14.30
N GLY A 33 -11.69 9.93 -14.35
CA GLY A 33 -12.63 10.38 -15.39
C GLY A 33 -13.01 11.86 -15.29
N ARG A 34 -12.85 12.48 -14.11
CA ARG A 34 -13.28 13.87 -13.84
C ARG A 34 -12.14 14.86 -13.69
N ASN A 35 -10.88 14.42 -13.76
CA ASN A 35 -9.72 15.26 -13.51
C ASN A 35 -8.71 15.14 -14.64
N GLU A 36 -8.32 16.28 -15.21
CA GLU A 36 -7.19 16.35 -16.14
C GLU A 36 -5.86 16.15 -15.39
N PRO A 37 -4.81 15.62 -16.05
CA PRO A 37 -4.76 15.20 -17.46
C PRO A 37 -5.31 13.78 -17.72
N TRP A 38 -5.84 13.11 -16.71
CA TRP A 38 -6.22 11.70 -16.77
C TRP A 38 -7.40 11.46 -17.72
N THR A 39 -8.42 12.32 -17.68
CA THR A 39 -9.55 12.29 -18.61
C THR A 39 -9.08 12.30 -20.06
N SER A 40 -8.12 13.18 -20.40
CA SER A 40 -7.52 13.25 -21.74
C SER A 40 -6.82 11.95 -22.14
N PHE A 41 -6.07 11.30 -21.24
CA PHE A 41 -5.41 10.02 -21.53
C PHE A 41 -6.40 8.86 -21.72
N ILE A 42 -7.51 8.87 -21.00
CA ILE A 42 -8.60 7.89 -21.20
C ILE A 42 -9.23 8.10 -22.58
N ASN A 43 -9.64 9.33 -22.90
CA ASN A 43 -10.30 9.67 -24.17
C ASN A 43 -9.43 9.39 -25.40
N GLN A 44 -8.10 9.49 -25.26
CA GLN A 44 -7.14 9.22 -26.32
C GLN A 44 -6.74 7.75 -26.43
N GLY A 45 -7.33 6.86 -25.62
CA GLY A 45 -7.01 5.43 -25.60
C GLY A 45 -5.62 5.11 -25.04
N ASN A 46 -5.00 6.03 -24.30
CA ASN A 46 -3.77 5.74 -23.57
C ASN A 46 -4.08 4.83 -22.38
N PHE A 47 -5.11 5.16 -21.60
CA PHE A 47 -5.52 4.39 -20.42
C PHE A 47 -6.84 3.65 -20.66
N GLN A 48 -6.88 2.40 -20.22
CA GLN A 48 -8.08 1.58 -20.14
C GLN A 48 -8.40 1.31 -18.68
N MET A 49 -9.37 2.06 -18.14
CA MET A 49 -9.78 1.88 -16.74
C MET A 49 -10.48 0.52 -16.55
N GLN A 50 -10.04 -0.22 -15.54
CA GLN A 50 -10.57 -1.52 -15.15
C GLN A 50 -11.11 -1.39 -13.72
N PRO A 51 -12.43 -1.18 -13.54
CA PRO A 51 -13.00 -1.04 -12.21
C PRO A 51 -12.78 -2.32 -11.40
N ILE A 52 -12.39 -2.16 -10.15
CA ILE A 52 -12.24 -3.26 -9.20
C ILE A 52 -13.21 -3.09 -8.03
N GLU A 53 -13.81 -4.20 -7.64
CA GLU A 53 -14.72 -4.24 -6.49
C GLU A 53 -13.96 -4.78 -5.28
N PRO A 54 -13.96 -4.07 -4.14
CA PRO A 54 -13.49 -4.59 -2.87
C PRO A 54 -14.06 -5.98 -2.57
N ASP A 55 -13.24 -6.83 -1.94
CA ASP A 55 -13.54 -8.22 -1.57
C ASP A 55 -13.79 -9.20 -2.73
N ARG A 56 -13.72 -8.74 -3.97
CA ARG A 56 -13.84 -9.59 -5.16
C ARG A 56 -12.48 -9.96 -5.74
N MET A 57 -12.31 -11.26 -6.04
CA MET A 57 -11.07 -11.76 -6.66
C MET A 57 -11.01 -11.38 -8.14
N ILE A 58 -9.88 -10.84 -8.57
CA ILE A 58 -9.61 -10.42 -9.94
C ILE A 58 -8.39 -11.15 -10.46
N LYS A 59 -8.52 -11.80 -11.61
CA LYS A 59 -7.42 -12.49 -12.28
C LYS A 59 -6.66 -11.50 -13.15
N LEU A 60 -5.38 -11.28 -12.86
CA LEU A 60 -4.49 -10.42 -13.67
C LEU A 60 -3.77 -11.22 -14.76
N SER A 61 -3.47 -12.50 -14.48
CA SER A 61 -2.85 -13.45 -15.41
C SER A 61 -3.20 -14.88 -15.01
N GLU A 62 -2.66 -15.89 -15.71
CA GLU A 62 -2.87 -17.30 -15.36
C GLU A 62 -2.50 -17.62 -13.92
N ASN A 63 -1.43 -17.00 -13.41
CA ASN A 63 -0.81 -17.35 -12.13
C ASN A 63 -0.94 -16.27 -11.04
N VAL A 64 -1.54 -15.11 -11.36
CA VAL A 64 -1.65 -13.98 -10.43
C VAL A 64 -3.07 -13.48 -10.35
N SER A 65 -3.60 -13.41 -9.13
CA SER A 65 -4.88 -12.77 -8.84
C SER A 65 -4.78 -11.84 -7.64
N ILE A 66 -5.57 -10.77 -7.64
CA ILE A 66 -5.62 -9.78 -6.57
C ILE A 66 -7.03 -9.66 -5.98
N LYS A 67 -7.13 -9.51 -4.66
CA LYS A 67 -8.38 -9.17 -3.95
C LYS A 67 -8.15 -7.84 -3.23
N PRO A 68 -8.70 -6.72 -3.71
CA PRO A 68 -8.67 -5.48 -2.95
C PRO A 68 -9.46 -5.65 -1.65
N LEU A 69 -8.96 -5.07 -0.57
CA LEU A 69 -9.61 -4.99 0.74
C LEU A 69 -9.64 -3.51 1.12
N LEU A 70 -10.82 -2.98 1.45
CA LEU A 70 -10.92 -1.62 1.98
C LEU A 70 -10.19 -1.54 3.32
N VAL A 71 -9.39 -0.49 3.48
CA VAL A 71 -8.67 -0.22 4.74
C VAL A 71 -9.13 1.11 5.33
N PRO A 72 -9.07 1.28 6.66
CA PRO A 72 -9.36 2.55 7.29
C PRO A 72 -8.39 3.61 6.79
N HIS A 73 -8.89 4.60 6.08
CA HIS A 73 -8.09 5.73 5.66
C HIS A 73 -8.97 6.97 5.54
N ARG A 74 -8.41 8.17 5.78
CA ARG A 74 -9.10 9.43 5.50
C ARG A 74 -9.38 9.57 4.00
N GLY A 75 -10.58 9.18 3.58
CA GLY A 75 -10.99 9.22 2.18
C GLY A 75 -11.33 10.63 1.70
N GLU A 76 -10.33 11.48 1.46
CA GLU A 76 -10.55 12.85 0.97
C GLU A 76 -11.05 12.86 -0.49
N TYR A 77 -10.46 12.04 -1.37
CA TYR A 77 -10.74 12.07 -2.81
C TYR A 77 -11.07 10.70 -3.43
N SER A 78 -10.65 9.60 -2.80
CA SER A 78 -10.95 8.23 -3.24
C SER A 78 -10.90 7.25 -2.06
N ASP A 79 -11.18 5.99 -2.35
CA ASP A 79 -10.95 4.90 -1.39
C ASP A 79 -9.45 4.60 -1.25
N THR A 80 -9.11 3.93 -0.16
CA THR A 80 -7.81 3.29 0.03
C THR A 80 -8.03 1.80 0.20
N VAL A 81 -7.23 1.01 -0.51
CA VAL A 81 -7.32 -0.45 -0.48
C VAL A 81 -5.94 -1.06 -0.26
N ALA A 82 -5.89 -2.08 0.58
CA ALA A 82 -4.83 -3.06 0.58
C ALA A 82 -5.16 -4.17 -0.43
N TYR A 83 -4.20 -5.01 -0.74
CA TYR A 83 -4.40 -6.12 -1.67
C TYR A 83 -3.94 -7.44 -1.05
N TYR A 84 -4.81 -8.44 -1.08
CA TYR A 84 -4.32 -9.82 -1.12
C TYR A 84 -3.84 -10.12 -2.53
N VAL A 85 -2.62 -10.59 -2.66
CA VAL A 85 -2.06 -11.07 -3.93
C VAL A 85 -1.85 -12.57 -3.81
N LYS A 86 -2.49 -13.34 -4.67
CA LYS A 86 -2.27 -14.78 -4.78
C LYS A 86 -1.40 -15.01 -6.01
N GLY A 87 -0.18 -15.48 -5.77
CA GLY A 87 0.73 -16.01 -6.78
C GLY A 87 0.53 -17.51 -7.00
N PRO A 88 1.46 -18.16 -7.72
CA PRO A 88 1.35 -19.60 -8.01
C PRO A 88 1.48 -20.46 -6.75
N ASN A 89 2.37 -20.10 -5.82
CA ASN A 89 2.69 -20.90 -4.62
C ASN A 89 2.46 -20.15 -3.31
N LYS A 90 2.43 -18.82 -3.35
CA LYS A 90 2.41 -17.96 -2.16
C LYS A 90 1.38 -16.87 -2.24
N THR A 91 1.01 -16.39 -1.07
CA THR A 91 0.06 -15.31 -0.85
C THR A 91 0.72 -14.14 -0.13
N ILE A 92 0.39 -12.93 -0.57
CA ILE A 92 0.88 -11.69 0.01
C ILE A 92 -0.31 -10.87 0.50
N PHE A 93 -0.14 -10.16 1.60
CA PHE A 93 -0.95 -8.99 1.92
C PHE A 93 -0.12 -7.71 1.73
N TYR A 94 -0.56 -6.79 0.88
CA TYR A 94 0.14 -5.54 0.59
C TYR A 94 -0.71 -4.34 1.01
N CYS A 95 -0.30 -3.65 2.07
CA CYS A 95 -1.00 -2.52 2.68
C CYS A 95 0.01 -1.39 2.93
N PRO A 96 0.28 -0.54 1.93
CA PRO A 96 1.28 0.52 2.05
C PRO A 96 0.80 1.74 2.83
N ASP A 97 -0.51 1.90 2.99
CA ASP A 97 -1.14 3.10 3.54
C ASP A 97 -2.42 2.74 4.31
N VAL A 98 -2.50 3.14 5.57
CA VAL A 98 -3.67 2.95 6.45
C VAL A 98 -3.60 3.92 7.64
N ASP A 99 -4.74 4.37 8.16
CA ASP A 99 -4.80 5.26 9.32
C ASP A 99 -4.42 4.55 10.65
N THR A 100 -4.88 3.31 10.85
CA THR A 100 -4.76 2.59 12.13
C THR A 100 -5.04 1.08 11.97
N TRP A 101 -4.50 0.25 12.86
CA TRP A 101 -4.84 -1.18 12.97
C TRP A 101 -6.07 -1.47 13.83
N HIS A 102 -6.52 -0.51 14.65
CA HIS A 102 -7.43 -0.78 15.77
C HIS A 102 -8.89 -0.42 15.50
N LYS A 103 -9.18 0.38 14.47
CA LYS A 103 -10.53 0.89 14.18
C LYS A 103 -10.82 0.87 12.69
N GLY A 104 -12.08 0.57 12.33
CA GLY A 104 -12.58 0.65 10.95
C GLY A 104 -12.28 -0.59 10.10
N TRP A 105 -11.57 -1.57 10.65
CA TRP A 105 -11.35 -2.86 10.00
C TRP A 105 -12.54 -3.80 10.25
N SER A 106 -12.90 -4.58 9.23
CA SER A 106 -13.85 -5.69 9.37
C SER A 106 -13.22 -6.96 9.94
N ILE A 107 -11.89 -7.08 9.87
CA ILE A 107 -11.09 -8.25 10.28
C ILE A 107 -9.84 -7.72 11.03
N HIS A 108 -9.45 -8.37 12.12
CA HIS A 108 -8.23 -7.99 12.83
C HIS A 108 -6.99 -8.19 11.96
N ILE A 109 -6.06 -7.23 12.00
CA ILE A 109 -4.83 -7.31 11.20
C ILE A 109 -4.04 -8.60 11.48
N THR A 110 -4.03 -9.09 12.72
CA THR A 110 -3.37 -10.36 13.08
C THR A 110 -3.95 -11.56 12.32
N ASP A 111 -5.27 -11.59 12.11
CA ASP A 111 -5.93 -12.66 11.34
C ASP A 111 -5.57 -12.55 9.85
N VAL A 112 -5.49 -11.32 9.34
CA VAL A 112 -5.01 -11.04 7.98
C VAL A 112 -3.59 -11.57 7.79
N ILE A 113 -2.65 -11.23 8.69
CA ILE A 113 -1.25 -11.66 8.59
C ILE A 113 -1.12 -13.19 8.73
N ASN A 114 -1.93 -13.80 9.60
CA ASN A 114 -1.96 -15.26 9.74
C ASN A 114 -2.43 -15.96 8.45
N SER A 115 -3.35 -15.35 7.70
CA SER A 115 -3.91 -15.91 6.47
C SER A 115 -2.98 -15.88 5.25
N VAL A 116 -1.86 -15.16 5.32
CA VAL A 116 -0.91 -15.01 4.21
C VAL A 116 0.47 -15.57 4.54
N ASP A 117 1.25 -15.86 3.49
CA ASP A 117 2.64 -16.26 3.63
C ASP A 117 3.55 -15.08 3.99
N ARG A 118 3.23 -13.89 3.46
CA ARG A 118 4.01 -12.66 3.70
C ARG A 118 3.11 -11.42 3.68
N ALA A 119 3.48 -10.40 4.44
CA ALA A 119 2.81 -9.11 4.45
C ALA A 119 3.79 -7.96 4.28
N PHE A 120 3.37 -6.93 3.55
CA PHE A 120 4.06 -5.66 3.41
C PHE A 120 3.18 -4.57 3.98
N LEU A 121 3.59 -3.99 5.10
CA LEU A 121 2.75 -3.09 5.90
C LEU A 121 3.32 -1.69 5.99
N ASP A 122 2.40 -0.72 6.05
CA ASP A 122 2.65 0.68 6.33
C ASP A 122 3.51 0.82 7.59
N SER A 123 4.58 1.58 7.45
CA SER A 123 5.47 1.98 8.52
C SER A 123 5.94 3.42 8.28
N THR A 124 5.02 4.29 7.86
CA THR A 124 5.30 5.68 7.47
C THR A 124 6.07 6.41 8.57
N PHE A 125 5.56 6.37 9.80
CA PHE A 125 6.22 6.94 10.97
C PHE A 125 6.58 5.83 11.96
N PHE A 126 7.81 5.85 12.47
CA PHE A 126 8.27 5.05 13.59
C PHE A 126 7.57 5.39 14.89
N SER A 127 7.40 6.69 15.19
CA SER A 127 6.72 7.17 16.40
C SER A 127 6.08 8.55 16.21
N GLY A 128 5.26 8.99 17.18
CA GLY A 128 4.66 10.34 17.18
C GLY A 128 5.67 11.48 17.30
N ASP A 129 6.89 11.21 17.80
CA ASP A 129 7.92 12.21 18.04
C ASP A 129 8.59 12.71 16.74
N GLU A 130 8.34 12.04 15.60
CA GLU A 130 8.92 12.41 14.30
C GLU A 130 8.28 13.63 13.63
N LEU A 131 7.17 14.12 14.17
CA LEU A 131 6.39 15.19 13.58
C LEU A 131 6.50 16.47 14.43
N PRO A 132 7.63 17.21 14.37
CA PRO A 132 7.80 18.40 15.18
C PRO A 132 6.75 19.46 14.82
N GLY A 133 5.97 19.86 15.82
CA GLY A 133 4.92 20.87 15.68
C GLY A 133 3.66 20.41 14.94
N ARG A 134 3.45 19.11 14.72
CA ARG A 134 2.22 18.56 14.15
C ARG A 134 1.67 17.47 15.05
N ASN A 135 0.35 17.34 15.11
CA ASN A 135 -0.27 16.23 15.81
C ASN A 135 -0.23 15.01 14.88
N ILE A 136 0.19 13.83 15.37
CA ILE A 136 0.12 12.59 14.57
C ILE A 136 -1.32 12.27 14.16
N ASN A 137 -2.31 12.74 14.93
CA ASN A 137 -3.70 12.63 14.56
C ASN A 137 -4.06 13.50 13.33
N ASP A 138 -3.22 14.41 12.85
CA ASP A 138 -3.47 15.16 11.62
C ASP A 138 -3.05 14.36 10.38
N VAL A 139 -2.11 13.42 10.54
CA VAL A 139 -1.59 12.54 9.48
C VAL A 139 -1.58 11.10 10.01
N PRO A 140 -2.76 10.49 10.21
CA PRO A 140 -2.87 9.22 10.90
C PRO A 140 -2.20 8.11 10.08
N HIS A 141 -1.25 7.44 10.73
CA HIS A 141 -0.72 6.15 10.31
C HIS A 141 -0.47 5.34 11.58
N PRO A 142 -0.56 4.00 11.54
CA PRO A 142 -0.04 3.19 12.62
C PRO A 142 1.47 3.43 12.73
N THR A 143 1.94 3.78 13.92
CA THR A 143 3.38 3.90 14.14
C THR A 143 4.05 2.54 14.01
N THR A 144 5.33 2.50 13.64
CA THR A 144 6.09 1.25 13.67
C THR A 144 6.06 0.62 15.07
N VAL A 145 6.19 1.44 16.13
CA VAL A 145 6.11 0.96 17.52
C VAL A 145 4.76 0.28 17.82
N ASP A 146 3.65 0.87 17.36
CA ASP A 146 2.31 0.26 17.48
C ASP A 146 2.20 -1.04 16.65
N THR A 147 2.77 -1.05 15.46
CA THR A 147 2.79 -2.23 14.58
C THR A 147 3.57 -3.39 15.21
N ILE A 148 4.74 -3.13 15.78
CA ILE A 148 5.54 -4.13 16.53
C ILE A 148 4.73 -4.73 17.67
N LYS A 149 4.06 -3.88 18.46
CA LYS A 149 3.24 -4.34 19.58
C LYS A 149 2.03 -5.17 19.12
N THR A 150 1.38 -4.73 18.03
CA THR A 150 0.16 -5.37 17.49
C THR A 150 0.45 -6.74 16.89
N LEU A 151 1.66 -6.93 16.32
CA LEU A 151 2.03 -8.12 15.57
C LEU A 151 3.01 -9.03 16.33
N ASN A 152 3.00 -8.99 17.65
CA ASN A 152 3.84 -9.84 18.50
C ASN A 152 3.65 -11.33 18.15
N GLY A 153 4.73 -11.99 17.75
CA GLY A 153 4.75 -13.39 17.31
C GLY A 153 4.48 -13.61 15.81
N LEU A 154 4.31 -12.56 15.01
CA LEU A 154 4.07 -12.61 13.56
C LEU A 154 5.12 -11.84 12.75
N GLU A 155 6.20 -11.37 13.40
CA GLU A 155 7.20 -10.47 12.84
C GLU A 155 7.87 -11.03 11.58
N ASN A 156 8.16 -12.33 11.58
CA ASN A 156 8.83 -13.05 10.50
C ASN A 156 8.03 -13.08 9.18
N LYS A 157 6.73 -12.80 9.21
CA LYS A 157 5.90 -12.68 8.01
C LYS A 157 5.85 -11.25 7.48
N VAL A 158 6.33 -10.27 8.24
CA VAL A 158 6.06 -8.85 7.99
C VAL A 158 7.29 -8.16 7.44
N THR A 159 7.05 -7.34 6.42
CA THR A 159 8.03 -6.46 5.83
C THR A 159 7.53 -5.03 5.91
N LEU A 160 8.27 -4.15 6.58
CA LEU A 160 7.91 -2.75 6.77
C LEU A 160 8.24 -1.95 5.51
N ILE A 161 7.23 -1.25 4.97
CA ILE A 161 7.29 -0.45 3.74
C ILE A 161 6.83 1.00 3.97
N HIS A 162 6.87 1.80 2.91
CA HIS A 162 6.31 3.16 2.87
C HIS A 162 6.91 4.09 3.94
N LEU A 163 8.21 3.94 4.22
CA LEU A 163 8.91 4.74 5.21
C LEU A 163 8.94 6.22 4.80
N ASN A 164 8.50 7.11 5.68
CA ASN A 164 8.72 8.53 5.48
C ASN A 164 10.23 8.85 5.60
N HIS A 165 10.65 9.95 4.98
CA HIS A 165 12.04 10.43 5.05
C HIS A 165 12.53 10.77 6.47
N THR A 166 11.61 10.98 7.42
CA THR A 166 11.93 11.17 8.85
C THR A 166 12.13 9.85 9.61
N ASN A 167 11.66 8.74 9.05
CA ASN A 167 11.61 7.48 9.75
C ASN A 167 13.04 6.95 9.97
N PRO A 168 13.47 6.69 11.22
CA PRO A 168 14.81 6.20 11.52
C PRO A 168 15.12 4.85 10.85
N LEU A 169 14.10 4.08 10.46
CA LEU A 169 14.26 2.82 9.71
C LEU A 169 14.82 3.02 8.30
N TYR A 170 14.76 4.23 7.75
CA TYR A 170 15.30 4.55 6.43
C TYR A 170 16.84 4.43 6.38
N ARG A 171 17.51 4.49 7.53
CA ARG A 171 18.97 4.43 7.65
C ARG A 171 19.38 3.30 8.60
N ASP A 172 20.63 2.87 8.50
CA ASP A 172 21.20 1.97 9.49
C ASP A 172 21.30 2.71 10.84
N GLY A 173 20.84 2.04 11.89
CA GLY A 173 20.67 2.65 13.21
C GLY A 173 20.04 1.69 14.20
N LYS A 174 19.96 2.13 15.47
CA LYS A 174 19.52 1.27 16.58
C LYS A 174 18.08 0.80 16.41
N GLU A 175 17.19 1.68 15.98
CA GLU A 175 15.77 1.41 15.75
C GLU A 175 15.60 0.35 14.65
N ARG A 176 16.38 0.49 13.57
CA ARG A 176 16.40 -0.47 12.47
C ARG A 176 16.91 -1.84 12.92
N GLU A 177 18.03 -1.87 13.64
CA GLU A 177 18.59 -3.11 14.18
C GLU A 177 17.63 -3.80 15.15
N GLN A 178 16.91 -3.04 15.97
CA GLN A 178 15.92 -3.57 16.90
C GLN A 178 14.76 -4.25 16.15
N CYS A 179 14.21 -3.60 15.13
CA CYS A 179 13.14 -4.19 14.32
C CYS A 179 13.59 -5.50 13.65
N VAL A 180 14.81 -5.52 13.10
CA VAL A 180 15.38 -6.74 12.48
C VAL A 180 15.60 -7.83 13.53
N LYS A 181 16.11 -7.50 14.72
CA LYS A 181 16.28 -8.47 15.83
C LYS A 181 14.96 -9.08 16.30
N LEU A 182 13.86 -8.33 16.20
CA LEU A 182 12.50 -8.83 16.48
C LEU A 182 11.97 -9.74 15.36
N GLY A 183 12.59 -9.75 14.18
CA GLY A 183 12.22 -10.61 13.06
C GLY A 183 11.52 -9.89 11.90
N PHE A 184 11.35 -8.57 11.98
CA PHE A 184 10.80 -7.79 10.87
C PHE A 184 11.84 -7.61 9.76
N ASP A 185 11.40 -7.77 8.52
CA ASP A 185 12.14 -7.27 7.37
C ASP A 185 11.79 -5.79 7.12
N ILE A 186 12.74 -5.03 6.59
CA ILE A 186 12.57 -3.61 6.26
C ILE A 186 13.05 -3.40 4.83
N THR A 187 12.19 -2.84 3.99
CA THR A 187 12.48 -2.65 2.57
C THR A 187 13.51 -1.57 2.30
N GLN A 188 14.23 -1.74 1.19
CA GLN A 188 15.06 -0.72 0.58
C GLN A 188 14.75 -0.66 -0.92
N GLN A 189 15.15 0.43 -1.56
CA GLN A 189 15.02 0.53 -3.01
C GLN A 189 15.79 -0.60 -3.69
N GLY A 190 15.13 -1.32 -4.60
CA GLY A 190 15.72 -2.46 -5.31
C GLY A 190 15.63 -3.79 -4.55
N SER A 191 15.04 -3.83 -3.35
CA SER A 191 14.76 -5.09 -2.66
C SER A 191 13.90 -6.01 -3.52
N THR A 192 14.23 -7.31 -3.49
CA THR A 192 13.50 -8.37 -4.20
C THR A 192 13.10 -9.47 -3.22
N TRP A 193 11.96 -10.11 -3.48
CA TRP A 193 11.48 -11.23 -2.69
C TRP A 193 11.11 -12.37 -3.61
N GLN A 194 11.53 -13.57 -3.23
CA GLN A 194 11.01 -14.80 -3.80
C GLN A 194 9.86 -15.27 -2.93
N LEU A 195 8.73 -15.52 -3.59
CA LEU A 195 7.49 -15.96 -2.97
C LEU A 195 7.14 -17.32 -3.60
#